data_AF-A0A0L8I2Y0-F1
#
_entry.id   AF-A0A0L8I2Y0-F1
#
_cell.length_a   1.000
_cell.length_b   1.000
_cell.length_c   1.000
_cell.angle_alpha   90.00
_cell.angle_beta   90.00
_cell.angle_gamma   90.00
#
_symmetry.space_group_name_H-M   'P 1'
#
loop_
_entity.id
_entity.type
_entity.pdbx_description
1 polymer ?
#
loop_
_entity_poly.entity_id
_entity_poly.type
_entity_poly.pdbx_seq_one_letter_code
_entity_poly.pdbx_strand_id
1 'polypeptide(L)' 'LNKELYGFLIDAELEHYYSALKNELKISSLAHLKYVRDEDLINVGMTKPEMRRFKKYYKKEIPQGTIGKIKKVSY' A
#
# COMPACT_ATOMS: atom_id res chain seq x y z
N LEU A 1 0.71 -19.04 1.21
CA LEU A 1 0.55 -18.00 0.17
C LEU A 1 -0.28 -16.88 0.79
N ASN A 2 0.24 -15.65 0.89
CA ASN A 2 -0.51 -14.55 1.51
C ASN A 2 -1.64 -14.09 0.58
N LYS A 3 -2.79 -14.74 0.71
CA LYS A 3 -3.98 -14.52 -0.14
C LYS A 3 -4.51 -13.10 -0.03
N GLU A 4 -4.41 -12.48 1.15
CA GLU A 4 -4.87 -11.10 1.39
C GLU A 4 -4.04 -10.07 0.63
N LEU A 5 -2.71 -10.14 0.72
CA LEU A 5 -1.82 -9.24 -0.03
C LEU A 5 -1.99 -9.43 -1.54
N TYR A 6 -2.10 -10.67 -2.00
CA TYR A 6 -2.28 -10.96 -3.42
C TYR A 6 -3.63 -10.47 -3.94
N GLY A 7 -4.73 -10.70 -3.20
CA GLY A 7 -6.06 -10.20 -3.55
C GLY A 7 -6.11 -8.67 -3.60
N PHE A 8 -5.52 -8.01 -2.61
CA PHE A 8 -5.38 -6.55 -2.61
C PHE A 8 -4.66 -6.01 -3.86
N LEU A 9 -3.57 -6.67 -4.26
CA LEU A 9 -2.83 -6.27 -5.45
C LEU A 9 -3.61 -6.55 -6.73
N ILE A 10 -4.34 -7.66 -6.84
CA ILE A 10 -5.23 -7.94 -7.97
C ILE A 10 -6.27 -6.84 -8.11
N ASP A 11 -6.94 -6.48 -7.02
CA ASP A 11 -7.98 -5.44 -7.04
C ASP A 11 -7.43 -4.09 -7.49
N ALA A 12 -6.16 -3.83 -7.21
CA ALA A 12 -5.44 -2.63 -7.60
C ALA A 12 -4.76 -2.72 -8.98
N GLU A 13 -4.83 -3.87 -9.67
CA GLU A 13 -4.09 -4.18 -10.91
C GLU A 13 -2.56 -4.07 -10.75
N LEU A 14 -2.03 -4.51 -9.60
CA LEU A 14 -0.63 -4.43 -9.18
C LEU A 14 -0.04 -5.79 -8.78
N GLU A 15 -0.66 -6.90 -9.19
CA GLU A 15 -0.25 -8.27 -8.82
C GLU A 15 1.17 -8.63 -9.29
N HIS A 16 1.65 -7.98 -10.35
CA HIS A 16 3.02 -8.13 -10.84
C HIS A 16 4.07 -7.63 -9.82
N TYR A 17 3.71 -6.72 -8.91
CA TYR A 17 4.58 -6.29 -7.80
C TYR A 17 4.57 -7.24 -6.60
N TYR A 18 3.75 -8.30 -6.60
CA TYR A 18 3.68 -9.23 -5.46
C TYR A 18 5.05 -9.84 -5.12
N SER A 19 5.83 -10.21 -6.14
CA SER A 19 7.18 -10.76 -5.95
C SER A 19 8.11 -9.73 -5.29
N ALA A 20 8.11 -8.48 -5.78
CA ALA A 20 8.96 -7.42 -5.24
C ALA A 20 8.55 -7.04 -3.80
N LEU A 21 7.26 -6.87 -3.53
CA LEU A 21 6.73 -6.58 -2.19
C LEU A 21 7.07 -7.70 -1.19
N LYS A 22 6.96 -8.96 -1.63
CA LYS A 22 7.25 -10.12 -0.78
C LYS A 22 8.74 -10.35 -0.57
N ASN A 23 9.55 -10.25 -1.62
CA ASN A 23 10.96 -10.64 -1.59
C ASN A 23 11.89 -9.48 -1.22
N GLU A 24 11.64 -8.28 -1.73
CA GLU A 24 12.46 -7.10 -1.46
C GLU A 24 12.01 -6.42 -0.16
N LEU A 25 10.72 -6.13 -0.04
CA LEU A 25 10.16 -5.41 1.11
C LEU A 25 9.74 -6.33 2.26
N LYS A 26 9.89 -7.66 2.10
CA LYS A 26 9.56 -8.69 3.10
C LYS A 26 8.14 -8.55 3.66
N ILE A 27 7.21 -8.12 2.83
CA ILE A 27 5.83 -7.88 3.22
C ILE A 27 5.10 -9.22 3.27
N SER A 28 4.67 -9.59 4.47
CA SER A 28 3.94 -10.83 4.72
C SER A 28 2.46 -10.61 5.10
N SER A 29 2.03 -9.38 5.36
CA SER A 29 0.63 -9.09 5.70
C SER A 29 0.24 -7.67 5.25
N LEU A 30 -1.07 -7.39 5.14
CA LEU A 30 -1.56 -6.04 4.85
C LEU A 30 -1.18 -5.04 5.95
N ALA A 31 -0.99 -5.49 7.19
CA ALA A 31 -0.53 -4.64 8.29
C ALA A 31 0.88 -4.06 8.05
N HIS A 32 1.75 -4.80 7.35
CA HIS A 32 3.09 -4.33 7.01
C HIS A 32 3.06 -3.18 5.98
N LEU A 33 2.02 -3.08 5.16
CA LEU A 33 1.85 -1.98 4.19
C LEU A 33 1.79 -0.62 4.87
N LYS A 34 1.39 -0.54 6.14
CA LYS A 34 1.42 0.69 6.95
C LYS A 34 2.81 1.30 7.05
N TYR A 35 3.85 0.47 7.00
CA TYR A 35 5.24 0.88 7.16
C TYR A 35 5.95 1.10 5.82
N VAL A 36 5.32 0.75 4.70
CA VAL A 36 5.88 0.94 3.37
C VAL A 36 5.85 2.43 3.03
N ARG A 37 7.02 2.98 2.74
CA ARG A 37 7.18 4.39 2.37
C ARG A 37 7.17 4.54 0.85
N ASP A 38 7.01 5.78 0.41
CA ASP A 38 7.03 6.12 -1.01
C ASP A 38 8.36 5.75 -1.67
N GLU A 39 9.46 5.90 -0.94
CA GLU A 39 10.81 5.48 -1.36
C GLU A 39 10.88 3.98 -1.66
N ASP A 40 10.27 3.16 -0.79
CA ASP A 40 10.25 1.70 -0.95
C ASP A 40 9.45 1.30 -2.20
N LEU A 41 8.31 1.97 -2.44
CA LEU A 41 7.50 1.78 -3.64
C LEU A 41 8.24 2.21 -4.92
N ILE A 42 9.00 3.30 -4.85
CA ILE A 42 9.84 3.76 -5.98
C ILE A 42 10.98 2.76 -6.23
N ASN A 43 11.60 2.23 -5.17
CA ASN A 43 12.70 1.27 -5.28
C ASN A 43 12.26 -0.05 -5.94
N VAL A 44 11.05 -0.53 -5.65
CA VAL A 44 10.47 -1.71 -6.35
C VAL A 44 10.00 -1.39 -7.78
N GLY A 45 10.16 -0.14 -8.24
CA GLY A 45 9.84 0.27 -9.60
C GLY A 45 8.40 0.70 -9.84
N MET A 46 7.62 1.05 -8.79
CA MET A 46 6.29 1.62 -9.01
C MET A 46 6.37 3.05 -9.55
N THR A 47 5.55 3.32 -10.56
CA THR A 47 5.34 4.67 -11.07
C THR A 47 4.41 5.48 -10.16
N LYS A 48 4.46 6.82 -10.26
CA LYS A 48 3.55 7.70 -9.50
C LYS A 48 2.05 7.36 -9.67
N PRO A 49 1.54 7.02 -10.88
CA PRO A 49 0.17 6.52 -11.04
C PRO A 49 -0.14 5.23 -10.26
N GLU A 50 0.77 4.26 -10.26
CA GLU A 50 0.60 2.98 -9.56
C GLU A 50 0.63 3.16 -8.05
N MET A 51 1.58 3.96 -7.54
CA MET A 51 1.62 4.34 -6.12
C MET A 51 0.32 5.01 -5.66
N ARG A 52 -0.28 5.86 -6.50
CA ARG A 52 -1.58 6.48 -6.20
C ARG A 52 -2.70 5.43 -6.14
N ARG A 53 -2.71 4.47 -7.07
CA ARG A 53 -3.65 3.34 -7.07
C ARG A 53 -3.50 2.51 -5.81
N PHE A 54 -2.28 2.08 -5.52
CA PHE A 54 -1.92 1.35 -4.31
C PHE A 54 -2.46 2.03 -3.03
N LYS A 55 -2.14 3.32 -2.84
CA LYS A 55 -2.63 4.09 -1.68
C LYS A 55 -4.15 4.24 -1.63
N LYS A 56 -4.81 4.40 -2.79
CA LYS A 56 -6.27 4.51 -2.87
C LYS A 56 -6.93 3.22 -2.40
N TYR A 57 -6.47 2.07 -2.88
CA TYR A 57 -6.99 0.77 -2.46
C TYR A 57 -6.64 0.48 -1.00
N TYR A 58 -5.43 0.84 -0.55
CA TYR A 58 -5.02 0.59 0.84
C TYR A 58 -5.94 1.32 1.84
N LYS A 59 -6.35 2.55 1.51
CA LYS A 59 -7.35 3.29 2.31
C LYS A 59 -8.75 2.68 2.29
N LYS A 60 -9.12 1.98 1.21
CA LYS A 60 -10.40 1.28 1.07
C LYS A 60 -10.41 0.01 1.93
N GLU A 61 -9.33 -0.78 1.86
CA GLU A 61 -9.17 -2.00 2.65
C GLU A 61 -8.94 -1.73 4.15
N ILE A 62 -8.35 -0.58 4.50
CA ILE A 62 -8.14 -0.18 5.90
C ILE A 62 -8.81 1.17 6.19
N PRO A 63 -10.15 1.17 6.42
CA PRO A 63 -10.90 2.39 6.75
C PRO A 63 -10.39 3.07 8.03
N GLN A 64 -9.88 2.31 9.00
CA GLN A 64 -9.38 2.82 10.29
C GLN A 64 -7.92 3.31 10.27
N GLY A 65 -7.16 3.06 9.19
CA GLY A 65 -5.74 3.44 9.07
C GLY A 65 -5.52 4.92 8.70
N THR A 66 -6.59 5.63 8.36
CA THR A 66 -6.55 7.07 8.02
C THR A 66 -7.15 7.93 9.13
N ILE A 67 -6.75 7.73 10.39
CA ILE A 67 -6.96 8.75 11.42
C ILE A 67 -5.79 9.72 11.33
N GLY A 68 -5.99 10.83 10.62
CA GLY A 68 -4.97 11.87 10.48
C GLY A 68 -5.38 13.14 9.75
N LYS A 69 -6.69 13.36 9.52
CA LYS A 69 -7.22 14.68 9.16
C LYS A 69 -8.29 15.10 10.16
N ILE A 70 -7.91 15.19 11.45
CA ILE A 70 -8.69 16.01 12.38
C ILE A 70 -8.26 17.46 12.15
N LYS A 71 -9.16 18.18 11.47
CA LYS A 71 -9.44 19.63 11.48
C LYS A 71 -8.33 20.61 11.88
N LYS A 72 -8.07 21.58 10.99
CA LYS A 72 -7.51 22.90 11.31
C LYS A 72 -8.08 23.41 12.63
N VAL A 73 -7.24 23.58 13.65
CA VAL A 73 -7.52 24.52 14.74
C VAL A 73 -7.21 25.90 14.18
N SER A 74 -8.26 26.68 13.91
CA SER A 74 -8.12 28.12 13.71
C SER A 74 -7.95 28.74 15.09
N TYR A 75 -6.80 29.38 15.31
CA TYR A 75 -6.58 30.31 16.43
C TYR A 75 -7.34 31.61 16.19
#